data_AF-A0A538NYB3-F1
#
_entry.id   AF-A0A538NYB3-F1
#
_cell.length_a   1.000
_cell.length_b   1.000
_cell.length_c   1.000
_cell.angle_alpha   90.00
_cell.angle_beta   90.00
_cell.angle_gamma   90.00
#
_symmetry.space_group_name_H-M   'P 1'
#
loop_
_entity.id
_entity.type
_entity.pdbx_description
1 polymer ?
#
loop_
_entity_poly.entity_id
_entity_poly.type
_entity_poly.pdbx_seq_one_letter_code
_entity_poly.pdbx_strand_id
1 'polypeptide(L)'
;MKVNPQSFFNFCSGHVPLLRQLAESEGEISDADARRLIRANVAPEDELPETTWRRLKELQILVPTEPGSDFYFLAEPVGRLLAYLFDEAQAATPEMVRGCIESLAVSGKQLSRAIETDDVAVLRLAMEEIQ
;
A
#
# COMPACT_ATOMS: atom_id res chain seq x y z
N MET A 1 12.36 -21.03 -6.50
CA MET A 1 11.34 -21.77 -5.73
C MET A 1 9.98 -21.17 -6.08
N LYS A 2 8.91 -21.97 -6.22
CA LYS A 2 7.57 -21.43 -6.50
C LYS A 2 6.91 -21.08 -5.16
N VAL A 3 6.81 -19.79 -4.85
CA VAL A 3 6.12 -19.33 -3.63
C VAL A 3 4.62 -19.69 -3.75
N ASN A 4 4.06 -20.28 -2.70
CA ASN A 4 2.62 -20.54 -2.65
C ASN A 4 1.88 -19.20 -2.44
N PRO A 5 1.01 -18.76 -3.38
CA PRO A 5 0.35 -17.46 -3.26
C PRO A 5 -0.52 -17.34 -2.01
N GLN A 6 -1.25 -18.39 -1.64
CA GLN A 6 -2.12 -18.39 -0.46
C GLN A 6 -1.30 -18.24 0.82
N SER A 7 -0.17 -18.96 0.93
CA SER A 7 0.74 -18.83 2.07
C SER A 7 1.34 -17.42 2.17
N PHE A 8 1.71 -16.83 1.03
CA PHE A 8 2.20 -15.46 0.97
C PHE A 8 1.17 -14.46 1.49
N PHE A 9 -0.05 -14.46 0.93
CA PHE A 9 -1.07 -13.51 1.33
C PHE A 9 -1.54 -13.70 2.79
N ASN A 10 -1.63 -14.94 3.27
CA ASN A 10 -1.95 -15.22 4.67
C ASN A 10 -0.87 -14.71 5.62
N PHE A 11 0.41 -14.83 5.23
CA PHE A 11 1.50 -14.26 6.02
C PHE A 11 1.42 -12.73 6.04
N CYS A 12 1.19 -12.11 4.89
CA CYS A 12 1.11 -10.66 4.76
C CYS A 12 -0.04 -10.05 5.57
N SER A 13 -1.21 -10.70 5.60
CA SER A 13 -2.36 -10.21 6.38
C SER A 13 -2.12 -10.23 7.89
N GLY A 14 -1.32 -11.19 8.39
CA GLY A 14 -0.97 -11.29 9.82
C GLY A 14 0.18 -10.38 10.26
N HIS A 15 1.00 -9.88 9.33
CA HIS A 15 2.25 -9.16 9.63
C HIS A 15 2.30 -7.75 9.01
N VAL A 16 1.14 -7.11 8.84
CA VAL A 16 1.02 -5.79 8.20
C VAL A 16 1.97 -4.72 8.80
N PRO A 17 2.08 -4.55 10.13
CA PRO A 17 2.97 -3.52 10.70
C PRO A 17 4.45 -3.77 10.38
N LEU A 18 4.87 -5.03 10.41
CA LEU A 18 6.23 -5.44 10.05
C LEU A 18 6.53 -5.14 8.58
N LEU A 19 5.61 -5.52 7.68
CA LEU A 19 5.78 -5.30 6.24
C LEU A 19 5.83 -3.82 5.88
N ARG A 20 5.07 -2.98 6.59
CA ARG A 20 5.14 -1.51 6.45
C ARG A 20 6.53 -0.98 6.80
N GLN A 21 7.05 -1.35 7.97
CA GLN A 21 8.38 -0.89 8.39
C GLN A 21 9.50 -1.41 7.46
N LEU A 22 9.36 -2.63 6.95
CA LEU A 22 10.30 -3.18 5.96
C LEU A 22 10.25 -2.39 4.63
N ALA A 23 9.07 -1.97 4.20
CA ALA A 23 8.91 -1.14 3.00
C ALA A 23 9.47 0.28 3.20
N GLU A 24 9.37 0.84 4.41
CA GLU A 24 9.91 2.16 4.77
C GLU A 24 11.44 2.16 4.96
N SER A 25 12.06 1.00 5.21
CA SER A 25 13.50 0.86 5.50
C SER A 25 14.40 1.01 4.25
N GLU A 26 13.98 1.78 3.25
CA GLU A 26 14.59 1.95 1.91
C GLU A 26 16.05 1.49 1.81
N GLY A 27 16.30 0.40 1.06
CA GLY A 27 17.64 -0.12 0.79
C GLY A 27 17.95 -1.47 1.44
N GLU A 28 19.22 -1.66 1.79
CA GLU A 28 19.73 -2.90 2.41
C GLU A 28 19.38 -2.97 3.88
N ILE A 29 18.89 -4.14 4.31
CA ILE A 29 18.53 -4.44 5.69
C ILE A 29 19.48 -5.52 6.20
N SER A 30 20.19 -5.25 7.28
CA SER A 30 21.03 -6.26 7.93
C SER A 30 20.18 -7.33 8.64
N ASP A 31 20.69 -8.55 8.79
CA ASP A 31 20.02 -9.63 9.55
C ASP A 31 19.65 -9.15 10.97
N ALA A 32 20.57 -8.42 11.61
CA ALA A 32 20.35 -7.85 12.94
C ALA A 32 19.18 -6.84 12.97
N ASP A 33 19.10 -5.95 11.96
CA ASP A 33 18.02 -4.98 11.83
C ASP A 33 16.68 -5.66 11.53
N ALA A 34 16.66 -6.60 10.60
CA ALA A 34 15.45 -7.35 10.28
C ALA A 34 14.93 -8.11 11.51
N ARG A 35 15.81 -8.78 12.26
CA ARG A 35 15.42 -9.44 13.51
C ARG A 35 14.92 -8.46 14.57
N ARG A 36 15.49 -7.26 14.64
CA ARG A 36 15.01 -6.19 15.54
C ARG A 36 13.61 -5.74 15.14
N LEU A 37 13.35 -5.53 13.84
CA LEU A 37 12.02 -5.17 13.33
C LEU A 37 10.99 -6.26 13.61
N ILE A 38 11.34 -7.54 13.43
CA ILE A 38 10.45 -8.66 13.76
C ILE A 38 10.08 -8.65 15.24
N ARG A 39 11.05 -8.49 16.13
CA ARG A 39 10.80 -8.42 17.59
C ARG A 39 10.00 -7.19 18.01
N ALA A 40 10.10 -6.09 17.26
CA ALA A 40 9.32 -4.89 17.52
C ALA A 40 7.85 -5.04 17.05
N ASN A 41 7.59 -5.95 16.11
CA ASN A 41 6.28 -6.17 15.50
C ASN A 41 5.79 -7.61 15.72
N VAL A 42 5.96 -8.14 16.93
CA VAL A 42 5.49 -9.49 17.28
C VAL A 42 4.00 -9.59 16.99
N ALA A 43 3.65 -10.53 16.11
CA ALA A 43 2.26 -10.79 15.76
C ALA A 43 1.49 -11.31 16.99
N PRO A 44 0.18 -11.01 17.11
CA PRO A 44 -0.62 -11.36 18.29
C PRO A 44 -0.85 -12.87 18.51
N GLU A 45 -0.47 -13.73 17.56
CA GLU A 45 -0.61 -15.19 17.65
C GLU A 45 0.76 -15.88 17.72
N ASP A 46 1.44 -15.87 18.87
CA ASP A 46 2.52 -16.78 19.34
C ASP A 46 3.61 -17.26 18.33
N GLU A 47 3.77 -16.61 17.18
CA GLU A 47 4.78 -16.98 16.20
C GLU A 47 6.13 -16.48 16.68
N LEU A 48 7.04 -17.42 16.96
CA LEU A 48 8.39 -17.08 17.39
C LEU A 48 9.09 -16.22 16.32
N PRO A 49 9.85 -15.19 16.71
CA PRO A 49 10.57 -14.31 15.77
C PRO A 49 11.42 -15.06 14.73
N GLU A 50 12.01 -16.21 15.12
CA GLU A 50 12.80 -17.05 14.21
C GLU A 50 11.95 -17.71 13.12
N THR A 51 10.68 -18.02 13.41
CA THR A 51 9.74 -18.55 12.42
C THR A 51 9.36 -17.47 11.43
N THR A 52 9.05 -16.24 11.90
CA THR A 52 8.80 -15.08 11.04
C THR A 52 10.01 -14.79 10.15
N TRP A 53 11.23 -14.81 10.71
CA TRP A 53 12.47 -14.61 9.96
C TRP A 53 12.64 -15.63 8.84
N ARG A 54 12.43 -16.91 9.15
CA ARG A 54 12.50 -17.98 8.16
C ARG A 54 11.44 -17.82 7.07
N ARG A 55 10.20 -17.48 7.44
CA ARG A 55 9.10 -17.26 6.49
C ARG A 55 9.35 -16.09 5.55
N LEU A 56 9.91 -14.98 6.03
CA LEU A 56 10.27 -13.84 5.16
C LEU A 56 11.21 -14.27 4.02
N LYS A 57 12.14 -15.18 4.29
CA LYS A 57 13.05 -15.73 3.27
C LYS A 57 12.40 -16.79 2.39
N GLU A 58 11.66 -17.74 2.99
CA GLU A 58 10.96 -18.81 2.27
C GLU A 58 9.92 -18.26 1.28
N LEU A 59 9.22 -17.20 1.66
CA LEU A 59 8.22 -16.50 0.85
C LEU A 59 8.85 -15.49 -0.13
N GLN A 60 10.18 -15.38 -0.16
CA GLN A 60 10.92 -14.42 -1.00
C GLN A 60 10.48 -12.96 -0.79
N ILE A 61 10.12 -12.61 0.45
CA ILE A 61 9.85 -11.23 0.86
C ILE A 61 11.19 -10.51 1.07
N LEU A 62 12.10 -11.15 1.81
CA LEU A 62 13.49 -10.71 1.94
C LEU A 62 14.40 -11.62 1.13
N VAL A 63 15.21 -11.00 0.27
CA VAL A 63 16.13 -11.69 -0.64
C VAL A 63 17.55 -11.23 -0.31
N PRO A 64 18.51 -12.14 -0.12
CA PRO A 64 19.88 -11.75 0.19
C PRO A 64 20.51 -10.97 -0.96
N THR A 65 21.29 -9.94 -0.63
CA THR A 65 22.03 -9.14 -1.62
C THR A 65 23.03 -10.00 -2.40
N GLU A 66 23.74 -10.86 -1.68
CA GLU A 66 24.68 -11.85 -2.24
C GLU A 66 24.47 -13.22 -1.58
N PRO A 67 24.78 -14.33 -2.25
CA PRO A 67 24.72 -15.65 -1.64
C PRO A 67 25.59 -15.74 -0.38
N GLY A 68 24.95 -15.95 0.78
CA GLY A 68 25.64 -16.03 2.08
C GLY A 68 25.88 -14.67 2.76
N SER A 69 25.33 -13.58 2.22
CA SER A 69 25.35 -12.26 2.86
C SER A 69 24.40 -12.19 4.06
N ASP A 70 24.79 -11.37 5.03
CA ASP A 70 23.95 -10.95 6.16
C ASP A 70 23.09 -9.71 5.82
N PHE A 71 23.10 -9.27 4.56
CA PHE A 71 22.30 -8.15 4.06
C PHE A 71 21.23 -8.64 3.08
N TYR A 72 20.06 -8.03 3.19
CA TYR A 72 18.86 -8.41 2.47
C TYR A 72 18.16 -7.20 1.90
N PHE A 73 17.52 -7.38 0.75
CA PHE A 73 16.58 -6.43 0.18
C PHE A 73 15.15 -6.94 0.33
N LEU A 74 14.22 -6.00 0.48
CA LEU A 74 12.83 -6.28 0.15
C LEU A 74 12.75 -6.61 -1.34
N ALA A 75 12.17 -7.76 -1.69
CA ALA A 75 12.01 -8.14 -3.07
C ALA A 75 11.23 -7.05 -3.83
N GLU A 76 11.80 -6.55 -4.93
CA GLU A 76 11.24 -5.42 -5.68
C GLU A 76 9.75 -5.61 -6.06
N PRO A 77 9.27 -6.78 -6.51
CA PRO A 77 7.84 -6.99 -6.75
C PRO A 77 6.98 -6.86 -5.50
N VAL A 78 7.50 -7.28 -4.34
CA VAL A 78 6.82 -7.16 -3.05
C VAL A 78 6.83 -5.70 -2.59
N GLY A 79 7.94 -4.99 -2.75
CA GLY A 79 8.02 -3.55 -2.49
C GLY A 79 7.00 -2.76 -3.28
N ARG A 80 6.89 -3.00 -4.61
CA ARG A 80 5.85 -2.38 -5.45
C ARG A 80 4.44 -2.71 -5.00
N LEU A 81 4.17 -3.97 -4.64
CA LEU A 81 2.86 -4.39 -4.15
C LEU A 81 2.51 -3.70 -2.82
N LEU A 82 3.45 -3.64 -1.88
CA LEU A 82 3.25 -3.00 -0.60
C LEU A 82 3.07 -1.49 -0.75
N ALA A 83 3.87 -0.84 -1.59
CA ALA A 83 3.68 0.57 -1.94
C ALA A 83 2.28 0.81 -2.51
N TYR A 84 1.85 0.00 -3.49
CA TYR A 84 0.49 0.06 -4.03
C TYR A 84 -0.58 -0.11 -2.95
N LEU A 85 -0.47 -1.13 -2.09
CA LEU A 85 -1.47 -1.38 -1.05
C LEU A 85 -1.47 -0.33 0.06
N PHE A 86 -0.32 0.24 0.41
CA PHE A 86 -0.22 1.26 1.46
C PHE A 86 -0.53 2.67 0.96
N ASP A 87 -0.22 3.00 -0.30
CA ASP A 87 -0.57 4.27 -0.94
C ASP A 87 -2.03 4.28 -1.42
N GLU A 88 -2.56 3.19 -2.00
CA GLU A 88 -3.98 3.13 -2.36
C GLU A 88 -4.91 3.07 -1.15
N ALA A 89 -4.46 2.49 -0.03
CA ALA A 89 -5.22 2.54 1.22
C ALA A 89 -5.33 3.97 1.80
N GLN A 90 -4.53 4.94 1.33
CA GLN A 90 -4.69 6.35 1.66
C GLN A 90 -5.69 7.10 0.76
N ALA A 91 -6.03 6.60 -0.43
CA ALA A 91 -6.64 7.45 -1.47
C ALA A 91 -8.19 7.48 -1.51
N ALA A 92 -8.90 6.64 -0.76
CA ALA A 92 -10.37 6.68 -0.78
C ALA A 92 -11.00 6.25 0.55
N THR A 93 -11.00 7.16 1.53
CA THR A 93 -11.93 7.01 2.66
C THR A 93 -13.37 7.13 2.15
N PRO A 94 -14.36 6.43 2.76
CA PRO A 94 -15.77 6.61 2.43
C PRO A 94 -16.22 8.08 2.45
N GLU A 95 -15.61 8.89 3.31
CA GLU A 95 -15.83 10.33 3.45
C GLU A 95 -15.31 11.11 2.23
N MET A 96 -14.12 10.77 1.71
CA MET A 96 -13.59 11.35 0.47
C MET A 96 -14.46 10.98 -0.74
N VAL A 97 -14.88 9.72 -0.84
CA VAL A 97 -15.78 9.27 -1.91
C VAL A 97 -17.11 10.02 -1.86
N ARG A 98 -17.67 10.21 -0.66
CA ARG A 98 -18.89 11.00 -0.45
C ARG A 98 -18.69 12.46 -0.87
N GLY A 99 -17.58 13.08 -0.46
CA GLY A 99 -17.24 14.45 -0.85
C GLY A 99 -17.13 14.62 -2.36
N CYS A 100 -16.48 13.68 -3.06
CA CYS A 100 -16.40 13.69 -4.52
C CYS A 100 -17.79 13.55 -5.19
N ILE A 101 -18.64 12.67 -4.68
CA ILE A 101 -20.02 12.50 -5.19
C ILE A 101 -20.84 13.79 -4.99
N GLU A 102 -20.71 14.43 -3.82
CA GLU A 102 -21.39 15.70 -3.52
C GLU A 102 -20.91 16.83 -4.43
N SER A 103 -19.60 16.97 -4.64
CA SER A 103 -19.02 17.95 -5.57
C SER A 103 -19.52 17.72 -7.01
N LEU A 104 -19.51 16.48 -7.50
CA LEU A 104 -20.04 16.14 -8.83
C LEU A 104 -21.53 16.48 -8.96
N ALA A 105 -22.33 16.25 -7.92
CA ALA A 105 -23.75 16.60 -7.92
C ALA A 105 -23.99 18.12 -7.94
N VAL A 106 -23.11 18.91 -7.32
CA VAL A 106 -23.16 20.38 -7.37
C VAL A 106 -22.78 20.90 -8.76
N SER A 107 -21.67 20.44 -9.33
CA SER A 107 -21.22 20.83 -10.67
C SER A 107 -22.26 20.44 -11.73
N GLY A 108 -22.89 19.27 -11.60
CA GLY A 108 -24.00 18.86 -12.47
C GLY A 108 -25.20 19.80 -12.43
N LYS A 109 -25.60 20.27 -11.25
CA LYS A 109 -26.70 21.26 -11.10
C LYS A 109 -26.34 22.61 -11.71
N GLN A 110 -25.09 23.05 -11.54
CA GLN A 110 -24.60 24.29 -12.14
C GLN A 110 -24.58 24.21 -13.66
N LEU A 111 -24.16 23.07 -14.21
CA LEU A 111 -24.17 22.81 -15.65
C LEU A 111 -25.58 22.83 -16.23
N SER A 112 -26.54 22.14 -15.58
CA SER A 112 -27.95 22.17 -16.02
C SER A 112 -28.53 23.58 -16.02
N ARG A 113 -28.25 24.37 -14.97
CA ARG A 113 -28.70 25.75 -14.88
C ARG A 113 -28.06 26.63 -15.97
N ALA A 114 -26.77 26.48 -16.21
CA ALA A 114 -26.05 27.24 -17.24
C ALA A 114 -26.60 26.94 -18.65
N ILE A 115 -26.99 25.69 -18.92
CA ILE A 115 -27.66 25.30 -20.17
C ILE A 115 -29.04 25.96 -20.27
N GLU A 116 -29.82 25.98 -19.20
CA GLU A 116 -31.15 26.61 -19.18
C GLU A 116 -31.08 28.14 -19.38
N THR A 117 -30.01 28.78 -18.92
CA THR A 117 -29.83 30.24 -19.02
C THR A 117 -28.96 30.68 -20.20
N ASP A 118 -28.50 29.76 -21.05
CA ASP A 118 -27.56 29.99 -22.16
C ASP A 118 -26.27 30.74 -21.72
N ASP A 119 -25.82 30.49 -20.48
CA ASP A 119 -24.65 31.14 -19.88
C ASP A 119 -23.39 30.33 -20.16
N VAL A 120 -22.80 30.60 -21.33
CA VAL A 120 -21.62 29.91 -21.87
C VAL A 120 -20.38 30.07 -20.96
N ALA A 121 -20.30 31.14 -20.16
CA ALA A 121 -19.16 31.37 -19.27
C ALA A 121 -19.19 30.42 -18.06
N VAL A 122 -20.37 30.25 -17.45
CA VAL A 122 -20.57 29.33 -16.32
C VAL A 122 -20.46 27.88 -16.77
N LEU A 123 -20.92 27.56 -17.98
CA LEU A 123 -20.79 26.23 -18.57
C LEU A 123 -19.32 25.79 -18.68
N ARG A 124 -18.44 26.69 -19.15
CA ARG A 124 -17.01 26.40 -19.29
C ARG A 124 -16.32 26.14 -17.94
N LEU A 125 -16.60 26.97 -16.94
CA LEU A 125 -16.07 26.80 -15.58
C LEU A 125 -16.49 25.47 -14.96
N ALA A 126 -17.77 25.12 -15.06
CA ALA A 126 -18.27 23.84 -14.54
C ALA A 126 -17.68 22.63 -15.29
N MET A 127 -17.32 22.76 -16.57
CA MET A 127 -16.64 21.69 -17.32
C MET A 127 -15.17 21.53 -16.93
N GLU A 128 -14.47 22.63 -16.62
CA GLU A 128 -13.06 22.59 -16.16
C GLU A 128 -12.94 21.97 -14.77
N GLU A 129 -13.93 22.12 -13.88
CA GLU A 129 -13.94 21.50 -12.55
C GLU A 129 -14.23 19.98 -12.54
N ILE A 130 -14.69 19.41 -13.67
CA ILE A 130 -15.04 17.99 -13.80
C ILE A 130 -13.90 17.16 -14.42
N GLN A 131 -12.87 17.79 -15.00
CA GLN A 131 -11.70 17.13 -15.60
C GLN A 131 -10.67 16.66 -14.56
#